data_AF-A0A3B8L828-F1
#
_entry.id   AF-A0A3B8L828-F1
#
_cell.length_a   1.000
_cell.length_b   1.000
_cell.length_c   1.000
_cell.angle_alpha   90.00
_cell.angle_beta   90.00
_cell.angle_gamma   90.00
#
_symmetry.space_group_name_H-M   'P 1'
#
loop_
_entity.id
_entity.type
_entity.pdbx_description
1 polymer ?
#
loop_
_entity_poly.entity_id
_entity_poly.type
_entity_poly.pdbx_seq_one_letter_code
_entity_poly.pdbx_strand_id
1 'polypeptide(L)'
;GGERPISELGWWRALLIGVAQGVAIAPGISRSGMTIAMALLIGMRRDDAARYSFLLSIPAISGAALLELRKVQWAHMPYVSLLIGGVAAAVTGYLALIFLLRLVRKGQLAWFAPYLWVLAAAILYKSFAG
;
A
#
# COMPACT_ATOMS: atom_id res chain seq x y z
N GLY A 1 -20.71 0.06 6.83
CA GLY A 1 -19.76 -0.23 5.74
C GLY A 1 -20.42 0.20 4.45
N GLY A 2 -19.69 0.76 3.50
CA GLY A 2 -20.30 1.32 2.29
C GLY A 2 -21.04 0.28 1.45
N GLU A 3 -22.05 0.73 0.70
CA GLU A 3 -22.91 -0.12 -0.14
C GLU A 3 -22.54 -0.03 -1.63
N ARG A 4 -21.72 0.95 -2.00
CA ARG A 4 -21.48 1.28 -3.42
C ARG A 4 -20.49 0.31 -4.06
N PRO A 5 -20.84 -0.32 -5.20
CA PRO A 5 -19.92 -1.16 -5.96
C PRO A 5 -18.87 -0.33 -6.71
N ILE A 6 -17.78 -0.97 -7.13
CA ILE A 6 -16.72 -0.34 -7.94
C ILE A 6 -17.25 0.24 -9.27
N SER A 7 -18.32 -0.33 -9.83
CA SER A 7 -18.96 0.13 -11.07
C SER A 7 -19.63 1.50 -10.96
N GLU A 8 -19.98 1.92 -9.75
CA GLU A 8 -20.57 3.24 -9.47
C GLU A 8 -19.53 4.29 -9.09
N LEU A 9 -18.23 3.96 -9.22
CA LEU A 9 -17.16 4.89 -8.91
C LEU A 9 -17.04 5.95 -10.01
N GLY A 10 -17.67 7.10 -9.80
CA GLY A 10 -17.49 8.26 -10.66
C GLY A 10 -16.06 8.84 -10.60
N TRP A 11 -15.66 9.55 -11.66
CA TRP A 11 -14.31 10.13 -11.82
C TRP A 11 -13.89 11.03 -10.65
N TRP A 12 -14.82 11.80 -10.07
CA TRP A 12 -14.54 12.68 -8.93
C TRP A 12 -14.10 11.89 -7.69
N ARG A 13 -14.73 10.74 -7.45
CA ARG A 13 -14.40 9.84 -6.33
C ARG A 13 -13.07 9.14 -6.57
N ALA A 14 -12.83 8.70 -7.81
CA ALA A 14 -11.54 8.15 -8.21
C ALA A 14 -10.40 9.18 -7.99
N LEU A 15 -10.64 10.45 -8.30
CA LEU A 15 -9.68 11.54 -8.07
C LEU A 15 -9.38 11.73 -6.57
N LEU A 16 -10.40 11.71 -5.70
CA LEU A 16 -10.18 11.79 -4.24
C LEU A 16 -9.30 10.66 -3.71
N ILE A 17 -9.51 9.42 -4.19
CA ILE A 17 -8.64 8.29 -3.83
C ILE A 17 -7.22 8.51 -4.38
N GLY A 18 -7.08 9.06 -5.59
CA GLY A 18 -5.79 9.44 -6.17
C GLY A 18 -5.05 10.52 -5.38
N VAL A 19 -5.75 11.55 -4.90
CA VAL A 19 -5.19 12.57 -4.01
C VAL A 19 -4.72 11.94 -2.70
N ALA A 20 -5.52 11.08 -2.09
CA ALA A 20 -5.12 10.33 -0.89
C ALA A 20 -3.88 9.45 -1.15
N GLN A 21 -3.76 8.86 -2.34
CA GLN A 21 -2.55 8.15 -2.75
C GLN A 21 -1.34 9.08 -2.86
N GLY A 22 -1.52 10.29 -3.40
CA GLY A 22 -0.45 11.29 -3.50
C GLY A 22 0.06 11.74 -2.12
N VAL A 23 -0.82 11.93 -1.14
CA VAL A 23 -0.44 12.21 0.25
C VAL A 23 0.44 11.09 0.83
N ALA A 24 0.18 9.84 0.42
CA ALA A 24 0.94 8.69 0.88
C ALA A 24 2.37 8.56 0.31
N ILE A 25 2.85 9.54 -0.46
CA ILE A 25 4.27 9.65 -0.83
C ILE A 25 5.12 9.99 0.41
N ALA A 26 4.54 10.66 1.41
CA ALA A 26 5.26 10.99 2.63
C ALA A 26 5.79 9.70 3.32
N PRO A 27 7.08 9.69 3.72
CA PRO A 27 7.68 8.52 4.36
C PRO A 27 6.88 8.05 5.58
N GLY A 28 6.68 6.73 5.69
CA GLY A 28 5.94 6.13 6.80
C GLY A 28 4.42 6.14 6.63
N ILE A 29 3.86 6.86 5.65
CA ILE A 29 2.42 6.79 5.36
C ILE A 29 2.13 5.54 4.51
N SER A 30 1.22 4.71 4.99
CA SER A 30 0.77 3.53 4.26
C SER A 30 -0.14 3.90 3.09
N ARG A 31 0.34 3.74 1.87
CA ARG A 31 -0.44 3.98 0.64
C ARG A 31 -1.70 3.12 0.54
N SER A 32 -1.62 1.81 0.81
CA SER A 32 -2.81 0.95 0.82
C SER A 32 -3.78 1.38 1.92
N GLY A 33 -3.27 1.76 3.10
CA GLY A 33 -4.08 2.32 4.18
C GLY A 33 -4.85 3.58 3.76
N MET A 34 -4.15 4.57 3.19
CA MET A 34 -4.76 5.83 2.74
C MET A 34 -5.80 5.64 1.64
N THR A 35 -5.50 4.83 0.63
CA THR A 35 -6.43 4.60 -0.48
C THR A 35 -7.65 3.77 -0.09
N ILE A 36 -7.47 2.72 0.73
CA ILE A 36 -8.58 1.93 1.28
C ILE A 36 -9.42 2.79 2.23
N ALA A 37 -8.80 3.56 3.12
CA ALA A 37 -9.51 4.45 4.04
C ALA A 37 -10.34 5.48 3.28
N MET A 38 -9.75 6.16 2.29
CA MET A 38 -10.47 7.12 1.46
C MET A 38 -11.64 6.47 0.69
N ALA A 39 -11.42 5.30 0.09
CA ALA A 39 -12.46 4.53 -0.59
C ALA A 39 -13.62 4.13 0.35
N LEU A 40 -13.32 3.73 1.59
CA LEU A 40 -14.33 3.44 2.61
C LEU A 40 -15.07 4.69 3.07
N LEU A 41 -14.36 5.81 3.25
CA LEU A 41 -14.94 7.10 3.65
C LEU A 41 -15.94 7.64 2.62
N ILE A 42 -15.65 7.47 1.32
CA ILE A 42 -16.59 7.85 0.25
C ILE A 42 -17.70 6.81 0.01
N GLY A 43 -17.76 5.74 0.82
CA GLY A 43 -18.87 4.79 0.88
C GLY A 43 -18.77 3.58 -0.06
N MET A 44 -17.57 3.19 -0.50
CA MET A 44 -17.38 1.93 -1.24
C MET A 44 -17.55 0.70 -0.32
N ARG A 45 -17.99 -0.41 -0.89
CA ARG A 45 -17.95 -1.73 -0.23
C ARG A 45 -16.51 -2.09 0.13
N ARG A 46 -16.30 -2.78 1.25
CA ARG A 46 -14.96 -3.13 1.75
C ARG A 46 -14.13 -3.93 0.76
N ASP A 47 -14.75 -4.91 0.11
CA ASP A 47 -14.11 -5.72 -0.93
C ASP A 47 -13.70 -4.90 -2.14
N ASP A 48 -14.55 -3.98 -2.57
CA ASP A 48 -14.27 -3.12 -3.72
C ASP A 48 -13.23 -2.04 -3.39
N ALA A 49 -13.25 -1.49 -2.18
CA ALA A 49 -12.24 -0.55 -1.71
C ALA A 49 -10.84 -1.20 -1.72
N ALA A 50 -10.72 -2.43 -1.23
CA ALA A 50 -9.48 -3.20 -1.29
C ALA A 50 -9.07 -3.47 -2.74
N ARG A 51 -9.97 -4.04 -3.56
CA ARG A 51 -9.68 -4.35 -4.97
C ARG A 51 -9.25 -3.12 -5.76
N TYR A 52 -9.97 -2.00 -5.61
CA TYR A 52 -9.65 -0.75 -6.27
C TYR A 52 -8.28 -0.21 -5.85
N SER A 53 -7.98 -0.20 -4.54
CA SER A 53 -6.66 0.19 -4.02
C SER A 53 -5.53 -0.66 -4.64
N PHE A 54 -5.73 -1.98 -4.78
CA PHE A 54 -4.74 -2.85 -5.42
C PHE A 54 -4.58 -2.57 -6.91
N LEU A 55 -5.68 -2.40 -7.65
CA LEU A 55 -5.61 -2.06 -9.07
C LEU A 55 -4.89 -0.73 -9.29
N LEU A 56 -5.19 0.29 -8.46
CA LEU A 56 -4.53 1.59 -8.48
C LEU A 56 -3.02 1.48 -8.16
N SER A 57 -2.63 0.51 -7.33
CA SER A 57 -1.25 0.29 -6.93
C SER A 57 -0.34 -0.19 -8.07
N ILE A 58 -0.89 -0.89 -9.06
CA ILE A 58 -0.15 -1.50 -10.17
C ILE A 58 0.55 -0.42 -11.03
N PRO A 59 -0.16 0.57 -11.62
CA PRO A 59 0.49 1.60 -12.41
C PRO A 59 1.42 2.48 -11.56
N ALA A 60 1.06 2.75 -10.30
CA ALA A 60 1.88 3.57 -9.41
C ALA A 60 3.23 2.92 -9.06
N ILE A 61 3.23 1.64 -8.66
CA ILE A 61 4.47 0.89 -8.35
C ILE A 61 5.26 0.64 -9.63
N SER A 62 4.61 0.25 -10.71
CA SER A 62 5.30 -0.01 -11.97
C SER A 62 5.99 1.24 -12.50
N GLY A 63 5.32 2.40 -12.42
CA GLY A 63 5.92 3.69 -12.76
C GLY A 63 7.12 4.02 -11.87
N ALA A 64 7.00 3.84 -10.55
CA ALA A 64 8.11 4.04 -9.62
C ALA A 64 9.28 3.10 -9.91
N ALA A 65 9.02 1.81 -10.15
CA ALA A 65 10.03 0.82 -10.49
C ALA A 65 10.77 1.17 -11.79
N LEU A 66 10.05 1.60 -12.83
CA LEU A 66 10.64 2.04 -14.10
C LEU A 66 11.56 3.25 -13.92
N LEU A 67 11.18 4.20 -13.05
CA LEU A 67 12.02 5.35 -12.73
C LEU A 67 13.27 4.96 -11.95
N GLU A 68 13.14 4.04 -10.99
CA GLU A 68 14.27 3.52 -10.20
C GLU A 68 15.25 2.72 -11.06
N LEU A 69 14.77 1.96 -12.05
CA LEU A 69 15.63 1.23 -13.00
C LEU A 69 16.60 2.14 -13.75
N ARG A 70 16.25 3.41 -13.98
CA ARG A 70 17.16 4.39 -14.63
C ARG A 70 18.34 4.79 -13.75
N LYS A 71 18.23 4.61 -12.43
CA LYS A 71 19.27 4.94 -11.45
C LYS A 71 20.18 3.76 -11.14
N VAL A 72 19.86 2.56 -11.64
CA VAL A 72 20.62 1.34 -11.36
C VAL A 72 21.98 1.42 -12.04
N GLN A 73 23.04 1.19 -11.26
CA GLN A 73 24.38 0.94 -11.76
C GLN A 73 24.56 -0.56 -11.95
N TRP A 74 24.69 -0.98 -13.21
CA TRP A 74 24.74 -2.39 -13.58
C TRP A 74 26.11 -3.04 -13.36
N ALA A 75 27.18 -2.24 -13.36
CA ALA A 75 28.53 -2.73 -13.12
C ALA A 75 28.67 -3.14 -11.64
N HIS A 76 28.88 -4.44 -11.39
CA HIS A 76 29.00 -5.09 -10.06
C HIS A 76 27.68 -5.39 -9.32
N MET A 77 26.57 -5.53 -10.05
CA MET A 77 25.30 -5.87 -9.42
C MET A 77 25.33 -7.29 -8.82
N PRO A 78 24.94 -7.50 -7.55
CA PRO A 78 24.88 -8.82 -6.94
C PRO A 78 23.63 -9.58 -7.41
N TYR A 79 23.65 -10.09 -8.65
CA TYR A 79 22.49 -10.68 -9.33
C TYR A 79 21.82 -11.82 -8.54
N VAL A 80 22.62 -12.65 -7.85
CA VAL A 80 22.08 -13.75 -7.01
C VAL A 80 21.28 -13.17 -5.83
N SER A 81 21.81 -12.19 -5.11
CA SER A 81 21.10 -11.52 -4.02
C SER A 81 19.85 -10.79 -4.51
N LEU A 82 19.90 -10.18 -5.70
CA LEU A 82 18.76 -9.51 -6.32
C LEU A 82 17.64 -10.51 -6.65
N LEU A 83 17.99 -11.67 -7.21
CA LEU A 83 17.02 -12.72 -7.53
C LEU A 83 16.39 -13.29 -6.26
N ILE A 84 17.20 -13.63 -5.25
CA ILE A 84 16.71 -14.16 -3.97
C ILE A 84 15.81 -13.13 -3.29
N GLY A 85 16.24 -11.86 -3.23
CA GLY A 85 15.45 -10.77 -2.67
C GLY A 85 14.15 -10.55 -3.43
N GLY A 86 14.18 -10.61 -4.76
CA GLY A 86 13.00 -10.50 -5.62
C GLY A 86 11.99 -11.63 -5.39
N VAL A 87 12.46 -12.88 -5.34
CA VAL A 87 11.60 -14.05 -5.05
C VAL A 87 11.04 -13.96 -3.63
N ALA A 88 11.86 -13.63 -2.64
CA ALA A 88 11.42 -13.46 -1.26
C ALA A 88 10.37 -12.35 -1.15
N ALA A 89 10.57 -11.20 -1.79
CA ALA A 89 9.62 -10.10 -1.83
C ALA A 89 8.31 -10.50 -2.53
N ALA A 90 8.38 -11.26 -3.63
CA ALA A 90 7.20 -11.74 -4.34
C ALA A 90 6.36 -12.70 -3.48
N VAL A 91 6.99 -13.69 -2.85
CA VAL A 91 6.31 -14.67 -1.98
C VAL A 91 5.71 -13.99 -0.75
N THR A 92 6.52 -13.21 -0.02
CA THR A 92 6.05 -12.52 1.19
C THR A 92 4.99 -11.46 0.87
N GLY A 93 5.14 -10.72 -0.22
CA GLY A 93 4.16 -9.76 -0.72
C GLY A 93 2.82 -10.42 -1.06
N TYR A 94 2.83 -11.59 -1.71
CA TYR A 94 1.62 -12.35 -2.01
C TYR A 94 0.91 -12.84 -0.73
N LEU A 95 1.65 -13.36 0.25
CA LEU A 95 1.08 -13.77 1.53
C LEU A 95 0.50 -12.58 2.30
N ALA A 96 1.23 -11.46 2.33
CA ALA A 96 0.76 -10.21 2.95
C ALA A 96 -0.51 -9.67 2.27
N LEU A 97 -0.61 -9.80 0.95
CA LEU A 97 -1.80 -9.44 0.18
C LEU A 97 -3.03 -10.26 0.60
N ILE A 98 -2.88 -11.58 0.70
CA ILE A 98 -3.95 -12.47 1.17
C ILE A 98 -4.39 -12.08 2.59
N PHE A 99 -3.43 -11.83 3.49
CA PHE A 99 -3.70 -11.43 4.85
C PHE A 99 -4.47 -10.10 4.91
N LEU A 100 -4.00 -9.09 4.17
CA LEU A 100 -4.64 -7.78 4.11
C LEU A 100 -6.08 -7.86 3.58
N LEU A 101 -6.32 -8.65 2.53
CA LEU A 101 -7.66 -8.89 2.00
C LEU A 101 -8.59 -9.50 3.06
N ARG A 102 -8.11 -10.48 3.84
CA ARG A 102 -8.88 -11.06 4.95
C ARG A 102 -9.21 -10.03 6.02
N LEU A 103 -8.25 -9.18 6.39
CA LEU A 103 -8.42 -8.16 7.42
C LEU A 103 -9.45 -7.10 7.00
N VAL A 104 -9.35 -6.60 5.76
CA VAL A 104 -10.27 -5.61 5.21
C VAL A 104 -11.69 -6.17 5.13
N ARG A 105 -11.85 -7.41 4.66
CA ARG A 105 -13.16 -8.10 4.58
C ARG A 105 -13.85 -8.21 5.93
N LYS A 106 -13.09 -8.52 6.98
CA LYS A 106 -13.59 -8.58 8.36
C LYS A 106 -13.87 -7.21 8.97
N GLY A 107 -13.60 -6.11 8.27
CA GLY A 107 -13.72 -4.75 8.81
C GLY A 107 -12.72 -4.46 9.92
N GLN A 108 -11.63 -5.23 9.99
CA GLN A 108 -10.67 -5.23 11.09
C GLN A 108 -9.45 -4.35 10.81
N LEU A 109 -9.54 -3.41 9.87
CA LEU A 109 -8.43 -2.52 9.53
C LEU A 109 -7.92 -1.72 10.75
N ALA A 110 -8.83 -1.38 11.68
CA ALA A 110 -8.48 -0.69 12.92
C ALA A 110 -7.51 -1.48 13.81
N TRP A 111 -7.52 -2.82 13.76
CA TRP A 111 -6.56 -3.66 14.49
C TRP A 111 -5.12 -3.50 13.99
N PHE A 112 -4.93 -2.93 12.80
CA PHE A 112 -3.61 -2.60 12.29
C PHE A 112 -3.04 -1.32 12.93
N ALA A 113 -3.88 -0.44 13.49
CA ALA A 113 -3.44 0.84 14.06
C ALA A 113 -2.53 0.69 15.30
N PRO A 114 -2.81 -0.20 16.28
CA PRO A 114 -1.91 -0.42 17.41
C PRO A 114 -0.50 -0.87 16.97
N TYR A 115 -0.41 -1.75 15.97
CA TYR A 115 0.87 -2.15 15.38
C TYR A 115 1.65 -0.94 14.83
N LEU A 116 0.96 -0.04 14.11
CA LEU A 116 1.58 1.18 13.58
C LEU A 116 2.05 2.13 14.68
N TRP A 117 1.27 2.29 15.76
CA TRP A 117 1.66 3.13 16.89
C TRP A 117 2.90 2.61 17.60
N VAL A 118 2.97 1.30 17.85
CA VAL A 118 4.16 0.67 18.45
C VAL A 118 5.38 0.83 17.53
N LEU A 119 5.21 0.58 16.23
CA LEU A 119 6.30 0.74 15.26
C LEU A 119 6.78 2.20 15.19
N ALA A 120 5.85 3.16 15.14
CA ALA A 120 6.18 4.58 15.13
C ALA A 120 6.93 5.01 16.39
N ALA A 121 6.47 4.56 17.57
CA ALA A 121 7.15 4.84 18.84
C ALA A 121 8.56 4.24 18.86
N ALA A 122 8.74 3.01 18.37
CA ALA A 122 10.06 2.37 18.29
C ALA A 122 11.02 3.11 17.34
N ILE A 123 10.53 3.54 16.18
CA ILE A 123 11.31 4.34 15.22
C ILE A 123 11.69 5.69 15.84
N LEU A 124 10.74 6.37 16.49
CA LEU A 124 10.97 7.65 17.14
C LEU A 124 12.02 7.51 18.24
N TYR A 125 11.88 6.53 19.13
CA TYR A 125 12.85 6.25 20.18
C TYR A 125 14.24 6.03 19.61
N LYS A 126 14.38 5.18 18.59
CA LYS A 126 15.68 4.90 17.95
C LYS A 126 16.27 6.15 17.29
N SER A 127 15.45 7.06 16.78
CA SER A 127 15.91 8.31 16.18
C SER A 127 16.53 9.29 17.19
N PHE A 128 16.19 9.18 18.47
CA PHE A 128 16.73 10.03 19.54
C PHE A 128 17.75 9.31 20.45
N ALA A 129 17.76 7.98 20.42
CA ALA A 129 18.70 7.14 21.18
C ALA A 129 20.02 6.84 20.43
N GLY A 130 20.22 7.46 19.27
CA GLY A 130 21.45 7.40 18.47
C GLY A 130 22.22 8.71 18.52
#